data_AF-A0A9D2G3T7-F1
#
_entry.id   AF-A0A9D2G3T7-F1
#
_cell.length_a   1.000
_cell.length_b   1.000
_cell.length_c   1.000
_cell.angle_alpha   90.00
_cell.angle_beta   90.00
_cell.angle_gamma   90.00
#
_symmetry.space_group_name_H-M   'P 1'
#
loop_
_entity.id
_entity.type
_entity.pdbx_description
1 polymer ?
#
loop_
_entity_poly.entity_id
_entity_poly.type
_entity_poly.pdbx_seq_one_letter_code
_entity_poly.pdbx_strand_id
1 'polypeptide(L)'
;MTVILSIDPSSNKATKSNTGIVLIKNGKLLDHWCLPFGVKGFRNWHEKEFEKIKCDKVIFEHFEARDNSKAKDNTVLETIAEIQRLIPEAEPFRNGGYQTDVPNELLKALGLWKFGKSHHQDVRAAARLALFYAMRNDIEDFVTGIGELLSERI
;
A
#
# COMPACT_ATOMS: atom_id res chain seq x y z
N MET A 1 -14.94 -11.27 -4.90
CA MET A 1 -14.09 -11.06 -3.72
C MET A 1 -12.86 -10.34 -4.20
N THR A 2 -12.93 -9.02 -4.16
CA THR A 2 -11.89 -8.13 -4.67
C THR A 2 -10.62 -8.26 -3.86
N VAL A 3 -9.51 -8.49 -4.57
CA VAL A 3 -8.16 -8.54 -4.03
C VAL A 3 -7.38 -7.33 -4.52
N ILE A 4 -6.94 -6.50 -3.58
CA ILE A 4 -6.20 -5.27 -3.85
C ILE A 4 -4.76 -5.47 -3.40
N LEU A 5 -3.82 -5.26 -4.31
CA LEU A 5 -2.42 -5.05 -4.01
C LEU A 5 -2.16 -3.55 -3.89
N SER A 6 -1.72 -3.09 -2.72
CA SER A 6 -1.47 -1.66 -2.46
C SER A 6 -0.01 -1.43 -2.11
N ILE A 7 0.56 -0.38 -2.68
CA ILE A 7 2.00 -0.07 -2.64
C ILE A 7 2.20 1.35 -2.10
N ASP A 8 2.99 1.48 -1.03
CA ASP A 8 3.51 2.75 -0.53
C ASP A 8 4.99 2.89 -0.95
N PRO A 9 5.29 3.66 -2.02
CA PRO A 9 6.62 3.71 -2.62
C PRO A 9 7.62 4.52 -1.76
N SER A 10 8.81 3.95 -1.56
CA SER A 10 9.89 4.61 -0.84
C SER A 10 10.75 5.56 -1.67
N SER A 11 11.47 6.44 -0.97
CA SER A 11 12.59 7.19 -1.53
C SER A 11 13.81 6.29 -1.77
N ASN A 12 14.63 6.64 -2.77
CA ASN A 12 15.89 5.94 -3.04
C ASN A 12 17.09 6.50 -2.26
N LYS A 13 16.98 7.68 -1.62
CA LYS A 13 18.10 8.28 -0.85
C LYS A 13 18.09 7.91 0.62
N ALA A 14 16.90 7.71 1.20
CA ALA A 14 16.79 7.45 2.63
C ALA A 14 17.15 5.98 2.93
N THR A 15 18.27 5.77 3.62
CA THR A 15 18.75 4.43 4.06
C THR A 15 17.76 3.65 4.94
N LYS A 16 16.73 4.32 5.46
CA LYS A 16 15.66 3.74 6.29
C LYS A 16 14.27 3.72 5.63
N SER A 17 14.12 4.27 4.42
CA SER A 17 12.83 4.27 3.72
C SER A 17 12.61 2.90 3.09
N ASN A 18 11.41 2.36 3.25
CA ASN A 18 11.04 1.06 2.69
C ASN A 18 9.77 1.19 1.88
N THR A 19 9.68 0.46 0.78
CA THR A 19 8.41 0.33 0.05
C THR A 19 7.52 -0.64 0.82
N GLY A 20 6.39 -0.16 1.30
CA GLY A 20 5.36 -0.99 1.92
C GLY A 20 4.47 -1.62 0.85
N ILE A 21 4.25 -2.93 0.92
CA ILE A 21 3.32 -3.62 0.02
C ILE A 21 2.38 -4.48 0.85
N VAL A 22 1.09 -4.45 0.54
CA VAL A 22 0.09 -5.32 1.15
C VAL A 22 -0.83 -5.91 0.10
N LEU A 23 -1.22 -7.17 0.32
CA LEU A 23 -2.24 -7.86 -0.45
C LEU A 23 -3.44 -8.08 0.47
N ILE A 24 -4.58 -7.44 0.14
CA ILE A 24 -5.79 -7.49 0.97
C ILE A 24 -6.94 -8.03 0.14
N LYS A 25 -7.66 -9.01 0.70
CA LYS A 25 -8.88 -9.56 0.13
C LYS A 25 -10.05 -9.25 1.05
N ASN A 26 -11.00 -8.43 0.60
CA ASN A 26 -12.17 -8.04 1.36
C ASN A 26 -11.85 -7.58 2.80
N GLY A 27 -10.89 -6.65 2.94
CA GLY A 27 -10.43 -6.15 4.25
C GLY A 27 -9.49 -7.10 5.03
N LYS A 28 -9.36 -8.36 4.63
CA LYS A 28 -8.45 -9.33 5.28
C LYS A 28 -7.05 -9.30 4.65
N LEU A 29 -6.03 -9.21 5.50
CA LEU A 29 -4.64 -9.36 5.07
C LEU A 29 -4.39 -10.78 4.53
N LEU A 30 -3.92 -10.87 3.28
CA LEU A 30 -3.40 -12.13 2.72
C LEU A 30 -1.89 -12.20 2.90
N ASP A 31 -1.17 -11.14 2.54
CA ASP A 31 0.28 -11.07 2.68
C ASP A 31 0.78 -9.61 2.72
N HIS A 32 2.03 -9.41 3.09
CA HIS A 32 2.68 -8.11 3.11
C HIS A 32 4.20 -8.22 2.92
N TRP A 33 4.78 -7.17 2.36
CA TRP A 33 6.23 -7.04 2.19
C TRP A 33 6.69 -5.65 2.60
N CYS A 34 7.88 -5.59 3.17
CA CYS A 34 8.57 -4.35 3.44
C CYS A 34 9.92 -4.39 2.73
N LEU A 35 10.03 -3.63 1.64
CA LEU A 35 11.16 -3.73 0.73
C LEU A 35 12.14 -2.60 0.99
N PRO A 36 13.40 -2.89 1.35
CA PRO A 36 14.43 -1.86 1.46
C PRO A 36 14.90 -1.43 0.06
N PHE A 37 15.54 -0.25 -0.02
CA PHE A 37 16.26 0.20 -1.23
C PHE A 37 15.39 0.52 -2.46
N GLY A 38 14.20 1.11 -2.28
CA GLY A 38 13.41 1.73 -3.34
C GLY A 38 13.29 0.89 -4.62
N VAL A 39 13.79 1.42 -5.74
CA VAL A 39 13.79 0.78 -7.08
C VAL A 39 14.38 -0.63 -7.05
N LYS A 40 15.56 -0.80 -6.44
CA LYS A 40 16.25 -2.10 -6.42
C LYS A 40 15.47 -3.12 -5.60
N GLY A 41 14.95 -2.71 -4.45
CA GLY A 41 14.09 -3.54 -3.61
C GLY A 41 12.85 -4.00 -4.36
N PHE A 42 12.17 -3.05 -4.99
CA PHE A 42 10.94 -3.30 -5.73
C PHE A 42 11.15 -4.25 -6.92
N ARG A 43 12.19 -4.02 -7.74
CA ARG A 43 12.52 -4.91 -8.87
C ARG A 43 12.78 -6.34 -8.42
N ASN A 44 13.61 -6.52 -7.39
CA ASN A 44 13.94 -7.84 -6.85
C ASN A 44 12.71 -8.56 -6.30
N TRP A 45 11.79 -7.84 -5.67
CA TRP A 45 10.53 -8.41 -5.19
C TRP A 45 9.63 -8.79 -6.37
N HIS A 46 9.50 -7.93 -7.37
CA HIS A 46 8.68 -8.19 -8.54
C HIS A 46 9.10 -9.47 -9.25
N GLU A 47 10.39 -9.62 -9.55
CA GLU A 47 10.96 -10.82 -10.20
C GLU A 47 10.72 -12.12 -9.42
N LYS A 48 10.58 -12.04 -8.08
CA LYS A 48 10.49 -13.22 -7.22
C LYS A 48 9.07 -13.57 -6.83
N GLU A 49 8.23 -12.58 -6.60
CA GLU A 49 6.94 -12.74 -5.93
C GLU A 49 5.75 -12.35 -6.79
N PHE A 50 5.87 -11.35 -7.67
CA PHE A 50 4.69 -10.75 -8.32
C PHE A 50 3.92 -11.73 -9.22
N GLU A 51 4.62 -12.59 -9.97
CA GLU A 51 3.97 -13.62 -10.81
C GLU A 51 3.12 -14.62 -10.01
N LYS A 52 3.36 -14.76 -8.70
CA LYS A 52 2.60 -15.66 -7.81
C LYS A 52 1.35 -14.97 -7.23
N ILE A 53 1.29 -13.64 -7.31
CA ILE A 53 0.22 -12.84 -6.73
C ILE A 53 -0.96 -12.79 -7.70
N LYS A 54 -2.14 -13.15 -7.20
CA LYS A 54 -3.40 -12.94 -7.91
C LYS A 54 -4.11 -11.78 -7.24
N CYS A 55 -4.30 -10.70 -7.98
CA CYS A 55 -5.06 -9.54 -7.53
C CYS A 55 -5.92 -8.99 -8.68
N ASP A 56 -7.01 -8.33 -8.31
CA ASP A 56 -7.93 -7.69 -9.27
C ASP A 56 -7.51 -6.24 -9.53
N LYS A 57 -6.86 -5.61 -8.54
CA LYS A 57 -6.41 -4.23 -8.59
C LYS A 57 -5.02 -4.06 -7.99
N VAL A 58 -4.19 -3.25 -8.65
CA VAL A 58 -2.91 -2.77 -8.13
C VAL A 58 -2.95 -1.26 -8.02
N ILE A 59 -2.71 -0.72 -6.83
CA ILE A 59 -2.71 0.71 -6.57
C ILE A 59 -1.40 1.12 -5.90
N PHE A 60 -0.98 2.37 -6.10
CA PHE A 60 0.16 2.95 -5.36
C PHE A 60 -0.12 4.37 -4.89
N GLU A 61 0.54 4.80 -3.80
CA GLU A 61 0.40 6.16 -3.30
C GLU A 61 0.89 7.18 -4.34
N HIS A 62 0.00 8.10 -4.71
CA HIS A 62 0.33 9.18 -5.61
C HIS A 62 1.28 10.19 -4.93
N PHE A 63 2.41 10.47 -5.58
CA PHE A 63 3.37 11.46 -5.11
C PHE A 63 3.47 12.63 -6.08
N GLU A 64 3.29 13.85 -5.57
CA GLU A 64 3.53 15.08 -6.32
C GLU A 64 4.88 15.68 -5.93
N ALA A 65 5.74 15.92 -6.93
CA ALA A 65 6.99 16.63 -6.72
C ALA A 65 6.72 18.03 -6.13
N ARG A 66 7.53 18.43 -5.16
CA ARG A 66 7.46 19.77 -4.57
C ARG A 66 8.56 20.63 -5.16
N ASP A 67 8.21 21.54 -6.08
CA ASP A 67 9.17 22.35 -6.86
C ASP A 67 10.02 23.34 -6.04
N ASN A 68 9.60 23.69 -4.82
CA ASN A 68 10.11 24.91 -4.16
C ASN A 68 11.30 24.76 -3.20
N SER A 69 12.12 23.70 -3.27
CA SER A 69 13.38 23.69 -2.49
C SER A 69 14.39 22.65 -2.98
N LYS A 70 15.63 23.08 -3.23
CA LYS A 70 16.83 22.27 -3.56
C LYS A 70 17.16 21.15 -2.53
N ALA A 71 16.43 21.07 -1.42
CA ALA A 71 16.63 20.12 -0.33
C ALA A 71 15.62 18.96 -0.27
N LYS A 72 14.64 18.89 -1.18
CA LYS A 72 13.60 17.84 -1.15
C LYS A 72 13.97 16.64 -2.02
N ASP A 73 13.73 15.46 -1.46
CA ASP A 73 14.01 14.20 -2.11
C ASP A 73 12.83 13.73 -2.95
N ASN A 74 12.93 13.93 -4.27
CA ASN A 74 11.93 13.50 -5.24
C ASN A 74 12.24 12.09 -5.81
N THR A 75 13.18 11.33 -5.23
CA THR A 75 13.55 10.01 -5.76
C THR A 75 12.45 8.95 -5.59
N VAL A 76 11.40 9.22 -4.82
CA VAL A 76 10.16 8.41 -4.84
C VAL A 76 9.61 8.28 -6.26
N LEU A 77 9.75 9.31 -7.10
CA LEU A 77 9.31 9.28 -8.49
C LEU A 77 10.03 8.20 -9.31
N GLU A 78 11.27 7.88 -8.99
CA GLU A 78 12.02 6.81 -9.66
C GLU A 78 11.43 5.43 -9.30
N THR A 79 11.03 5.24 -8.03
CA THR A 79 10.33 4.03 -7.60
C THR A 79 8.94 3.92 -8.21
N ILE A 80 8.20 5.03 -8.32
CA ILE A 80 6.91 5.07 -9.02
C ILE A 80 7.07 4.73 -10.50
N ALA A 81 8.06 5.32 -11.19
CA ALA A 81 8.33 5.02 -12.59
C ALA A 81 8.66 3.52 -12.77
N GLU A 82 9.41 2.92 -11.85
CA GLU A 82 9.69 1.49 -11.88
C GLU A 82 8.44 0.63 -11.62
N ILE A 83 7.56 1.03 -10.69
CA ILE A 83 6.28 0.36 -10.45
C ILE A 83 5.46 0.34 -11.74
N GLN A 84 5.28 1.48 -12.39
CA GLN A 84 4.49 1.60 -13.62
C GLN A 84 5.13 0.86 -14.80
N ARG A 85 6.46 0.76 -14.84
CA ARG A 85 7.18 0.01 -15.87
C ARG A 85 6.97 -1.51 -15.72
N LEU A 86 6.98 -2.00 -14.50
CA LEU A 86 6.87 -3.43 -14.19
C LEU A 86 5.41 -3.90 -14.12
N ILE A 87 4.51 -3.03 -13.67
CA ILE A 87 3.08 -3.28 -13.50
C ILE A 87 2.31 -2.15 -14.21
N PRO A 88 2.15 -2.21 -15.55
CA PRO A 88 1.53 -1.14 -16.34
C PRO A 88 0.09 -0.80 -15.95
N GLU A 89 -0.63 -1.74 -15.36
CA GLU A 89 -1.99 -1.59 -14.86
C GLU A 89 -2.08 -0.92 -13.47
N ALA A 90 -0.96 -0.70 -12.80
CA ALA A 90 -0.94 -0.09 -11.48
C ALA A 90 -1.40 1.38 -11.56
N GLU A 91 -2.40 1.73 -10.76
CA GLU A 91 -3.01 3.06 -10.78
C GLU A 91 -2.57 3.93 -9.58
N PRO A 92 -2.21 5.20 -9.81
CA PRO A 92 -1.90 6.12 -8.72
C PRO A 92 -3.17 6.49 -7.94
N PHE A 93 -3.10 6.50 -6.61
CA PHE A 93 -4.22 6.90 -5.77
C PHE A 93 -3.81 7.97 -4.74
N ARG A 94 -4.59 9.05 -4.67
CA ARG A 94 -4.35 10.16 -3.75
C ARG A 94 -4.79 9.77 -2.34
N ASN A 95 -3.92 10.02 -1.36
CA ASN A 95 -4.15 9.66 0.05
C ASN A 95 -4.74 10.81 0.89
N GLY A 96 -5.20 11.89 0.27
CA GLY A 96 -5.80 13.03 0.97
C GLY A 96 -7.01 12.61 1.81
N GLY A 97 -6.92 12.78 3.12
CA GLY A 97 -7.99 12.42 4.07
C GLY A 97 -8.00 10.96 4.53
N TYR A 98 -7.12 10.10 4.02
CA TYR A 98 -7.10 8.67 4.37
C TYR A 98 -6.92 8.35 5.87
N GLN A 99 -6.29 9.23 6.66
CA GLN A 99 -6.11 9.05 8.10
C GLN A 99 -7.38 9.33 8.89
N THR A 100 -8.20 10.26 8.39
CA THR A 100 -9.51 10.57 8.96
C THR A 100 -10.51 9.46 8.65
N ASP A 101 -10.53 9.01 7.39
CA ASP A 101 -11.52 8.04 6.92
C ASP A 101 -11.15 6.60 7.30
N VAL A 102 -9.85 6.29 7.40
CA VAL A 102 -9.33 5.00 7.84
C VAL A 102 -8.45 5.23 9.09
N PRO A 103 -9.08 5.38 10.26
CA PRO A 103 -8.38 5.70 11.50
C PRO A 103 -7.53 4.51 11.99
N ASN A 104 -6.58 4.79 12.89
CA ASN A 104 -5.72 3.75 13.48
C ASN A 104 -6.53 2.64 14.16
N GLU A 105 -7.66 2.97 14.78
CA GLU A 105 -8.52 1.98 15.45
C GLU A 105 -9.13 0.99 14.46
N LEU A 106 -9.49 1.43 13.25
CA LEU A 106 -9.97 0.53 12.20
C LEU A 106 -8.86 -0.43 11.76
N LEU A 107 -7.63 0.07 11.53
CA LEU A 107 -6.49 -0.79 11.21
C LEU A 107 -6.22 -1.81 12.32
N LYS A 108 -6.29 -1.40 13.60
CA LYS A 108 -6.11 -2.32 14.73
C LYS A 108 -7.21 -3.37 14.77
N ALA A 109 -8.47 -2.96 14.59
CA ALA A 109 -9.61 -3.85 14.58
C ALA A 109 -9.52 -4.90 13.46
N LEU A 110 -8.96 -4.54 12.30
CA LEU A 110 -8.75 -5.46 11.18
C LEU A 110 -7.44 -6.27 11.27
N GLY A 111 -6.62 -6.06 12.30
CA GLY A 111 -5.30 -6.70 12.41
C GLY A 111 -4.24 -6.14 11.45
N LEU A 112 -4.51 -5.00 10.81
CA LEU A 112 -3.66 -4.29 9.85
C LEU A 112 -2.76 -3.23 10.51
N TRP A 113 -2.50 -3.36 11.82
CA TRP A 113 -1.70 -2.41 12.59
C TRP A 113 -0.27 -2.90 12.89
N LYS A 114 -0.11 -4.20 13.16
CA LYS A 114 1.17 -4.82 13.53
C LYS A 114 1.54 -5.90 12.51
N PHE A 115 2.59 -5.62 11.75
CA PHE A 115 3.11 -6.50 10.70
C PHE A 115 4.39 -7.21 11.19
N GLY A 116 4.23 -8.23 12.05
CA GLY A 116 5.35 -9.04 12.55
C GLY A 116 6.37 -8.31 13.43
N LYS A 117 7.62 -8.83 13.49
CA LYS A 117 8.74 -8.34 14.35
C LYS A 117 9.33 -7.00 13.88
N SER A 118 8.48 -6.01 13.62
CA SER A 118 8.92 -4.86 12.86
C SER A 118 8.13 -3.57 13.06
N HIS A 119 8.84 -2.45 13.01
CA HIS A 119 8.31 -1.09 13.01
C HIS A 119 7.96 -0.60 11.60
N HIS A 120 7.20 -1.39 10.82
CA HIS A 120 6.85 -1.06 9.44
C HIS A 120 5.72 -0.01 9.36
N GLN A 121 6.07 1.29 9.39
CA GLN A 121 5.13 2.38 9.14
C GLN A 121 4.62 2.38 7.69
N ASP A 122 5.50 2.05 6.73
CA ASP A 122 5.19 2.06 5.30
C ASP A 122 4.15 0.98 4.93
N VAL A 123 4.24 -0.22 5.53
CA VAL A 123 3.24 -1.29 5.33
C VAL A 123 1.86 -0.88 5.89
N ARG A 124 1.83 -0.13 6.99
CA ARG A 124 0.56 0.44 7.51
C ARG A 124 -0.02 1.49 6.57
N ALA A 125 0.83 2.32 5.95
CA ALA A 125 0.38 3.30 4.98
C ALA A 125 -0.22 2.60 3.74
N ALA A 126 0.44 1.54 3.24
CA ALA A 126 -0.09 0.70 2.16
C ALA A 126 -1.43 0.04 2.52
N ALA A 127 -1.57 -0.52 3.74
CA ALA A 127 -2.84 -1.06 4.24
C ALA A 127 -3.93 -0.01 4.31
N ARG A 128 -3.61 1.17 4.84
CA ARG A 128 -4.55 2.29 4.90
C ARG A 128 -5.01 2.71 3.51
N LEU A 129 -4.08 2.82 2.56
CA LEU A 129 -4.39 3.19 1.19
C LEU A 129 -5.35 2.21 0.52
N ALA A 130 -5.17 0.89 0.74
CA ALA A 130 -6.06 -0.15 0.20
C ALA A 130 -7.49 -0.02 0.73
N LEU A 131 -7.65 0.13 2.06
CA LEU A 131 -8.98 0.29 2.66
C LEU A 131 -9.63 1.59 2.17
N PHE A 132 -8.86 2.68 2.12
CA PHE A 132 -9.34 3.98 1.69
C PHE A 132 -9.78 3.95 0.23
N TYR A 133 -9.02 3.28 -0.64
CA TYR A 133 -9.38 3.07 -2.04
C TYR A 133 -10.68 2.30 -2.19
N ALA A 134 -10.84 1.19 -1.47
CA ALA A 134 -12.05 0.38 -1.54
C ALA A 134 -13.29 1.15 -1.08
N MET A 135 -13.16 1.95 -0.01
CA MET A 135 -14.24 2.82 0.47
C MET A 135 -14.58 3.93 -0.51
N ARG A 136 -13.58 4.58 -1.11
CA ARG A 136 -13.79 5.73 -2.02
C ARG A 136 -14.31 5.33 -3.40
N ASN A 137 -14.13 4.08 -3.79
CA ASN A 137 -14.64 3.54 -5.05
C ASN A 137 -15.85 2.61 -4.87
N ASP A 138 -16.45 2.60 -3.66
CA ASP A 138 -17.64 1.80 -3.33
C ASP A 138 -17.52 0.32 -3.77
N ILE A 139 -16.37 -0.30 -3.48
CA ILE A 139 -16.14 -1.71 -3.79
C ILE A 139 -16.97 -2.57 -2.82
N GLU A 140 -18.21 -2.86 -3.22
CA GLU A 140 -19.27 -3.42 -2.37
C GLU A 140 -18.83 -4.67 -1.60
N ASP A 141 -18.22 -5.64 -2.28
CA ASP A 141 -17.81 -6.89 -1.65
C ASP A 141 -16.66 -6.71 -0.66
N PHE A 142 -15.81 -5.70 -0.88
CA PHE A 142 -14.72 -5.36 0.01
C PHE A 142 -15.21 -4.63 1.26
N VAL A 143 -16.10 -3.65 1.09
CA VAL A 143 -16.71 -2.89 2.20
C VAL A 143 -17.56 -3.81 3.06
N THR A 144 -18.35 -4.70 2.45
CA THR A 144 -19.13 -5.72 3.16
C THR A 144 -18.21 -6.63 3.97
N GLY A 145 -17.11 -7.11 3.39
CA GLY A 145 -16.15 -7.95 4.10
C GLY A 145 -15.47 -7.26 5.29
N ILE A 146 -15.23 -5.95 5.23
CA ILE A 146 -14.79 -5.17 6.40
C ILE A 146 -15.85 -5.25 7.51
N GLY A 147 -17.13 -5.02 7.17
CA GLY A 147 -18.24 -5.09 8.12
C GLY A 147 -18.38 -6.46 8.78
N GLU A 148 -18.24 -7.53 8.01
CA GLU A 148 -18.25 -8.91 8.49
C GLU A 148 -17.10 -9.16 9.49
N LEU A 149 -15.86 -8.80 9.11
CA LEU A 149 -14.67 -8.96 9.96
C LEU A 149 -14.76 -8.17 11.28
N LEU A 150 -15.44 -7.02 11.27
CA LEU A 150 -15.68 -6.23 12.48
C LEU A 150 -16.77 -6.86 13.35
N SER A 151 -17.82 -7.43 12.75
CA SER A 151 -18.92 -8.06 13.46
C SER A 151 -18.50 -9.35 14.17
N GLU A 152 -17.59 -10.13 13.57
CA GLU A 152 -17.04 -11.36 14.17
C GLU A 152 -16.16 -11.13 15.42
N ARG A 153 -15.81 -9.88 15.72
CA ARG A 153 -14.91 -9.50 16.82
C ARG A 153 -15.64 -8.91 18.03
N ILE A 154 -16.97 -8.75 17.94
CA ILE A 154 -17.87 -8.31 19.01
C ILE A 154 -18.48 -9.54 19.66
#